data_AF-S8DUD8-F1
#
_entry.id   AF-S8DUD8-F1
#
_cell.length_a   1.000
_cell.length_b   1.000
_cell.length_c   1.000
_cell.angle_alpha   90.00
_cell.angle_beta   90.00
_cell.angle_gamma   90.00
#
_symmetry.space_group_name_H-M   'P 1'
#
loop_
_entity.id
_entity.type
_entity.pdbx_description
1 polymer ?
#
loop_
_entity_poly.entity_id
_entity_poly.type
_entity_poly.pdbx_seq_one_letter_code
_entity_poly.pdbx_strand_id
1 'polypeptide(L)'
;MVMHSRLACRPSTRDVDYNHRSFVWEWQRKGVYNAGEYLKSCIAATAFKYNLGSDWMNACADVALPMSVDACGQTCDPIWTDAMTAQNRKINTIFSAPGLELVGVSWSWAVALKLVRYEKYDPHDIANILRLGNRQKGVQWTRQLLEEWLVNMCGAMGYRSYPSWQMEATRDKMRHAIALAQAHP
;
A
#
# COMPACT_ATOMS: atom_id res chain seq x y z
N MET A 1 1.50 -0.12 -8.19
CA MET A 1 2.83 -0.73 -7.97
C MET A 1 3.36 -0.35 -6.59
N VAL A 2 4.11 -1.22 -5.91
CA VAL A 2 4.92 -0.82 -4.75
C VAL A 2 6.28 -0.37 -5.26
N MET A 3 6.68 0.86 -4.97
CA MET A 3 7.99 1.36 -5.38
C MET A 3 9.05 0.82 -4.41
N HIS A 4 9.86 -0.13 -4.85
CA HIS A 4 11.01 -0.65 -4.09
C HIS A 4 12.12 -1.03 -5.07
N SER A 5 13.35 -0.62 -4.80
CA SER A 5 14.50 -0.76 -5.72
C SER A 5 14.83 -2.20 -6.13
N ARG A 6 14.38 -3.18 -5.34
CA ARG A 6 14.58 -4.62 -5.58
C ARG A 6 13.35 -5.34 -6.13
N LEU A 7 12.25 -4.64 -6.39
CA LEU A 7 11.11 -5.21 -7.10
C LEU A 7 11.28 -4.94 -8.60
N ALA A 8 10.86 -5.90 -9.43
CA ALA A 8 10.72 -5.65 -10.85
C ALA A 8 9.69 -4.53 -11.04
N CYS A 9 10.14 -3.38 -11.50
CA CYS A 9 9.30 -2.21 -11.73
C CYS A 9 8.81 -2.19 -13.18
N ARG A 10 7.63 -1.62 -13.40
CA ARG A 10 7.17 -1.30 -14.75
C ARG A 10 8.03 -0.17 -15.32
N PRO A 11 8.26 -0.13 -16.65
CA PRO A 11 9.00 0.96 -17.29
C PRO A 11 8.39 2.33 -17.03
N SER A 12 7.07 2.38 -16.82
CA SER A 12 6.34 3.57 -16.41
C SER A 12 5.13 3.18 -15.56
N THR A 13 4.90 3.91 -14.48
CA THR A 13 3.58 4.03 -13.83
C THR A 13 3.24 5.50 -13.82
N ARG A 14 2.07 5.86 -14.30
CA ARG A 14 1.61 7.26 -14.26
C ARG A 14 0.59 7.51 -13.16
N ASP A 15 0.08 6.48 -12.49
CA ASP A 15 -0.99 6.63 -11.50
C ASP A 15 -0.43 6.28 -10.11
N VAL A 16 -0.18 7.30 -9.29
CA VAL A 16 0.34 7.18 -7.93
C VAL A 16 -0.77 7.55 -6.94
N ASP A 17 -1.33 6.53 -6.28
CA ASP A 17 -2.26 6.76 -5.18
C ASP A 17 -1.49 7.23 -3.94
N TYR A 18 -1.99 8.26 -3.25
CA TYR A 18 -1.44 8.73 -1.98
C TYR A 18 -2.52 8.87 -0.91
N ASN A 19 -2.12 8.71 0.34
CA ASN A 19 -3.01 8.82 1.50
C ASN A 19 -3.15 10.29 1.92
N HIS A 20 -4.17 10.97 1.39
CA HIS A 20 -4.40 12.40 1.64
C HIS A 20 -4.94 12.65 3.04
N ARG A 21 -5.88 11.84 3.51
CA ARG A 21 -6.50 11.99 4.84
C ARG A 21 -5.47 11.96 5.96
N SER A 22 -4.50 11.05 5.90
CA SER A 22 -3.44 10.95 6.92
C SER A 22 -2.43 12.08 6.79
N PHE A 23 -2.12 12.50 5.55
CA PHE A 23 -1.26 13.66 5.32
C PHE A 23 -1.85 14.93 5.94
N VAL A 24 -3.14 15.20 5.69
CA VAL A 24 -3.84 16.37 6.27
C VAL A 24 -3.84 16.29 7.80
N TRP A 25 -4.19 15.14 8.36
CA TRP A 25 -4.24 14.94 9.81
C TRP A 25 -2.88 15.19 10.50
N GLU A 26 -1.81 14.64 9.95
CA GLU A 26 -0.44 14.81 10.48
C GLU A 26 -0.01 16.30 10.48
N TRP A 27 -0.30 17.02 9.40
CA TRP A 27 0.06 18.44 9.28
C TRP A 27 -0.81 19.36 10.13
N GLN A 28 -2.09 19.05 10.29
CA GLN A 28 -2.97 19.77 11.21
C GLN A 28 -2.47 19.67 12.65
N ARG A 29 -1.99 18.49 13.07
CA ARG A 29 -1.36 18.31 14.39
C ARG A 29 -0.08 19.13 14.58
N LYS A 30 0.58 19.50 13.48
CA LYS A 30 1.76 20.39 13.46
C LYS A 30 1.38 21.86 13.30
N GLY A 31 0.09 22.20 13.31
CA GLY A 31 -0.40 23.58 13.18
C GLY A 31 -0.54 24.09 11.74
N VAL A 32 -0.40 23.22 10.73
CA VAL A 32 -0.51 23.58 9.31
C VAL A 32 -1.84 23.07 8.75
N TYR A 33 -2.83 23.96 8.68
CA TYR A 33 -4.21 23.59 8.34
C TYR A 33 -4.50 23.52 6.83
N ASN A 34 -3.70 24.20 6.00
CA ASN A 34 -3.86 24.26 4.55
C ASN A 34 -2.92 23.30 3.78
N ALA A 35 -2.21 22.41 4.48
CA ALA A 35 -1.22 21.51 3.88
C ALA A 35 -1.82 20.66 2.73
N GLY A 36 -3.07 20.19 2.89
CA GLY A 36 -3.74 19.38 1.87
C GLY A 36 -3.94 20.12 0.54
N GLU A 37 -4.42 21.35 0.59
CA GLU A 37 -4.63 22.19 -0.61
C GLU A 37 -3.29 22.61 -1.24
N TYR A 38 -2.28 22.86 -0.40
CA TYR A 38 -0.93 23.11 -0.87
C TYR A 38 -0.35 21.91 -1.62
N LEU A 39 -0.50 20.69 -1.08
CA LEU A 39 -0.07 19.46 -1.74
C LEU A 39 -0.77 19.26 -3.09
N LYS A 40 -2.10 19.43 -3.16
CA LYS A 40 -2.86 19.37 -4.42
C LYS A 40 -2.35 20.37 -5.45
N SER A 41 -2.05 21.59 -5.00
CA SER A 41 -1.49 22.65 -5.87
C SER A 41 -0.11 22.25 -6.41
N CYS A 42 0.77 21.69 -5.57
CA CYS A 42 2.07 21.16 -6.00
C CYS A 42 1.93 20.00 -7.00
N ILE A 43 0.98 19.08 -6.77
CA ILE A 43 0.67 17.96 -7.67
C ILE A 43 0.22 18.49 -9.04
N ALA A 44 -0.69 19.46 -9.07
CA ALA A 44 -1.18 20.06 -10.31
C ALA A 44 -0.09 20.85 -11.05
N ALA A 45 0.73 21.62 -10.34
CA ALA A 45 1.85 22.35 -10.95
C ALA A 45 2.89 21.39 -11.55
N THR A 46 3.15 20.27 -10.89
CA THR A 46 4.04 19.20 -11.38
C THR A 46 3.44 18.52 -12.61
N ALA A 47 2.14 18.22 -12.59
CA ALA A 47 1.42 17.66 -13.73
C ALA A 47 1.56 18.54 -14.97
N PHE A 48 1.38 19.85 -14.81
CA PHE A 48 1.50 20.83 -15.88
C PHE A 48 2.93 20.91 -16.41
N LYS A 49 3.93 21.04 -15.52
CA LYS A 49 5.34 21.18 -15.88
C LYS A 49 5.88 19.99 -16.66
N TYR A 50 5.47 18.76 -16.32
CA TYR A 50 6.01 17.53 -16.88
C TYR A 50 5.02 16.78 -17.79
N ASN A 51 3.88 17.38 -18.13
CA ASN A 51 2.84 16.79 -18.98
C ASN A 51 2.39 15.38 -18.50
N LEU A 52 2.10 15.26 -17.20
CA LEU A 52 1.78 13.96 -16.58
C LEU A 52 0.30 13.58 -16.66
N GLY A 53 -0.57 14.51 -17.06
CA GLY A 53 -2.03 14.37 -16.98
C GLY A 53 -2.57 14.72 -15.58
N SER A 54 -3.88 14.87 -15.45
CA SER A 54 -4.53 15.32 -14.20
C SER A 54 -4.64 14.24 -13.12
N ASP A 55 -4.54 12.97 -13.51
CA ASP A 55 -4.74 11.82 -12.61
C ASP A 55 -3.42 11.14 -12.19
N TRP A 56 -2.29 11.81 -12.43
CA TRP A 56 -0.99 11.17 -12.24
C TRP A 56 -0.67 10.85 -10.77
N MET A 57 -1.22 11.65 -9.86
CA MET A 57 -1.14 11.44 -8.43
C MET A 57 -2.47 11.86 -7.79
N ASN A 58 -3.24 10.89 -7.29
CA ASN A 58 -4.58 11.13 -6.78
C ASN A 58 -4.81 10.45 -5.42
N ALA A 59 -5.87 10.89 -4.74
CA ALA A 59 -6.27 10.37 -3.44
C ALA A 59 -7.70 9.81 -3.46
N CYS A 60 -8.22 9.46 -4.65
CA CYS A 60 -9.57 8.94 -4.79
C CYS A 60 -9.76 7.63 -4.00
N ALA A 61 -8.69 6.85 -3.84
CA ALA A 61 -8.69 5.64 -3.06
C ALA A 61 -9.04 5.85 -1.57
N ASP A 62 -8.75 7.02 -0.98
CA ASP A 62 -8.93 7.28 0.45
C ASP A 62 -10.33 7.00 0.98
N VAL A 63 -11.35 7.21 0.13
CA VAL A 63 -12.76 7.00 0.46
C VAL A 63 -13.07 5.52 0.76
N ALA A 64 -12.34 4.60 0.12
CA ALA A 64 -12.55 3.16 0.24
C ALA A 64 -11.57 2.49 1.22
N LEU A 65 -10.58 3.22 1.74
CA LEU A 65 -9.59 2.64 2.66
C LEU A 65 -10.20 2.46 4.06
N PRO A 66 -9.90 1.33 4.74
CA PRO A 66 -10.43 1.09 6.08
C PRO A 66 -9.90 2.12 7.09
N MET A 67 -10.71 2.43 8.10
CA MET A 67 -10.27 3.11 9.32
C MET A 67 -10.21 2.08 10.45
N SER A 68 -9.35 2.31 11.43
CA SER A 68 -9.26 1.47 12.63
C SER A 68 -9.45 2.33 13.88
N VAL A 69 -9.49 1.66 15.02
CA VAL A 69 -9.55 2.29 16.34
C VAL A 69 -8.32 1.82 17.09
N ASP A 70 -7.55 2.77 17.63
CA ASP A 70 -6.37 2.45 18.41
C ASP A 70 -6.72 1.96 19.83
N ALA A 71 -5.70 1.60 20.62
CA ALA A 71 -5.87 1.12 21.99
C ALA A 71 -6.50 2.16 22.93
N CYS A 72 -6.49 3.45 22.55
CA CYS A 72 -7.09 4.55 23.29
C CYS A 72 -8.52 4.87 22.84
N GLY A 73 -9.08 4.11 21.90
CA GLY A 73 -10.42 4.35 21.37
C GLY A 73 -10.46 5.45 20.29
N GLN A 74 -9.32 5.94 19.82
CA GLN A 74 -9.27 6.98 18.79
C GLN A 74 -9.26 6.37 17.40
N THR A 75 -9.99 6.99 16.48
CA THR A 75 -9.98 6.60 15.08
C THR A 75 -8.62 6.92 14.46
N CYS A 76 -8.00 5.92 13.83
CA CYS A 76 -6.71 6.05 13.18
C CYS A 76 -6.73 5.46 11.77
N ASP A 77 -5.83 5.94 10.91
CA ASP A 77 -5.56 5.31 9.62
C ASP A 77 -4.54 4.18 9.83
N PRO A 78 -4.93 2.90 9.66
CA PRO A 78 -4.05 1.78 9.95
C PRO A 78 -2.95 1.59 8.91
N ILE A 79 -3.13 2.11 7.68
CA ILE A 79 -2.14 2.05 6.61
C ILE A 79 -1.02 3.05 6.91
N TRP A 80 -1.40 4.29 7.27
CA TRP A 80 -0.44 5.30 7.69
C TRP A 80 0.30 4.89 8.96
N THR A 81 -0.44 4.40 9.97
CA THR A 81 0.14 3.98 11.26
C THR A 81 1.19 2.90 11.05
N ASP A 82 0.89 1.89 10.22
CA ASP A 82 1.85 0.82 9.92
C ASP A 82 3.04 1.33 9.09
N ALA A 83 2.80 2.15 8.06
CA ALA A 83 3.85 2.73 7.21
C ALA A 83 4.83 3.60 8.00
N MET A 84 4.35 4.30 9.04
CA MET A 84 5.13 5.23 9.84
C MET A 84 5.92 4.58 10.99
N THR A 85 5.80 3.26 11.20
CA THR A 85 6.68 2.56 12.15
C THR A 85 8.15 2.71 11.73
N ALA A 86 9.06 2.77 12.71
CA ALA A 86 10.49 2.97 12.45
C ALA A 86 11.06 1.97 11.44
N GLN A 87 10.61 0.71 11.54
CA GLN A 87 11.03 -0.36 10.63
C GLN A 87 10.49 -0.16 9.21
N ASN A 88 9.20 0.16 9.04
CA ASN A 88 8.63 0.38 7.71
C ASN A 88 9.14 1.66 7.06
N ARG A 89 9.37 2.74 7.81
CA ARG A 89 10.06 3.92 7.29
C ARG A 89 11.45 3.58 6.77
N LYS A 90 12.23 2.80 7.53
CA LYS A 90 13.58 2.38 7.09
C LYS A 90 13.55 1.56 5.79
N ILE A 91 12.58 0.65 5.64
CA ILE A 91 12.52 -0.27 4.49
C ILE A 91 11.84 0.36 3.27
N ASN A 92 10.79 1.15 3.49
CA ASN A 92 9.87 1.59 2.44
C ASN A 92 10.00 3.09 2.11
N THR A 93 11.02 3.80 2.63
CA THR A 93 11.31 5.16 2.15
C THR A 93 11.82 5.08 0.72
N ILE A 94 11.08 5.73 -0.19
CA ILE A 94 11.36 5.78 -1.63
C ILE A 94 12.20 7.02 -1.95
N PHE A 95 11.97 8.12 -1.22
CA PHE A 95 12.65 9.39 -1.41
C PHE A 95 12.77 10.11 -0.06
N SER A 96 13.88 10.80 0.15
CA SER A 96 14.12 11.63 1.34
C SER A 96 14.88 12.90 0.94
N ALA A 97 14.39 14.04 1.41
CA ALA A 97 15.00 15.36 1.29
C ALA A 97 14.63 16.19 2.54
N PRO A 98 15.33 17.31 2.82
CA PRO A 98 14.96 18.19 3.92
C PRO A 98 13.48 18.60 3.86
N GLY A 99 12.70 18.21 4.86
CA GLY A 99 11.26 18.53 4.94
C GLY A 99 10.33 17.65 4.10
N LEU A 100 10.82 16.64 3.38
CA LEU A 100 9.99 15.73 2.59
C LEU A 100 10.52 14.29 2.62
N GLU A 101 9.66 13.37 3.01
CA GLU A 101 9.89 11.94 2.86
C GLU A 101 8.71 11.30 2.13
N LEU A 102 9.00 10.48 1.11
CA LEU A 102 8.03 9.64 0.46
C LEU A 102 8.19 8.23 0.98
N VAL A 103 7.22 7.77 1.76
CA VAL A 103 7.20 6.44 2.35
C VAL A 103 6.13 5.61 1.65
N GLY A 104 6.54 4.49 1.06
CA GLY A 104 5.62 3.52 0.49
C GLY A 104 4.83 2.79 1.57
N VAL A 105 3.62 2.35 1.24
CA VAL A 105 2.86 1.45 2.11
C VAL A 105 3.67 0.18 2.37
N SER A 106 3.49 -0.40 3.56
CA SER A 106 4.15 -1.67 3.88
C SER A 106 3.73 -2.79 2.93
N TRP A 107 4.54 -3.84 2.85
CA TRP A 107 4.32 -4.93 1.91
C TRP A 107 3.02 -5.69 2.18
N SER A 108 2.63 -5.83 3.45
CA SER A 108 1.36 -6.47 3.83
C SER A 108 0.18 -5.66 3.32
N TRP A 109 0.17 -4.34 3.55
CA TRP A 109 -0.88 -3.45 3.06
C TRP A 109 -0.92 -3.39 1.53
N ALA A 110 0.24 -3.36 0.88
CA ALA A 110 0.30 -3.41 -0.56
C ALA A 110 -0.34 -4.67 -1.16
N VAL A 111 -0.13 -5.83 -0.53
CA VAL A 111 -0.73 -7.10 -0.95
C VAL A 111 -2.21 -7.12 -0.63
N ALA A 112 -2.60 -6.75 0.59
CA ALA A 112 -4.00 -6.70 1.04
C ALA A 112 -4.88 -5.86 0.09
N LEU A 113 -4.48 -4.61 -0.17
CA LEU A 113 -5.23 -3.69 -1.02
C LEU A 113 -5.35 -4.22 -2.47
N LYS A 114 -4.30 -4.89 -2.97
CA LYS A 114 -4.30 -5.50 -4.30
C LYS A 114 -5.12 -6.78 -4.39
N LEU A 115 -5.29 -7.53 -3.30
CA LEU A 115 -6.15 -8.71 -3.28
C LEU A 115 -7.64 -8.34 -3.34
N VAL A 116 -8.01 -7.19 -2.79
CA VAL A 116 -9.40 -6.68 -2.89
C VAL A 116 -9.78 -6.47 -4.35
N ARG A 117 -9.01 -5.64 -5.07
CA ARG A 117 -9.23 -5.35 -6.49
C ARG A 117 -8.88 -6.57 -7.37
N TYR A 118 -7.62 -6.97 -7.34
CA TYR A 118 -7.06 -8.09 -8.09
C TYR A 118 -7.29 -7.98 -9.60
N GLU A 119 -6.97 -6.82 -10.16
CA GLU A 119 -7.19 -6.51 -11.57
C GLU A 119 -5.88 -6.12 -12.27
N LYS A 120 -5.90 -6.21 -13.61
CA LYS A 120 -4.81 -5.79 -14.50
C LYS A 120 -3.47 -6.45 -14.11
N TYR A 121 -2.63 -5.71 -13.39
CA TYR A 121 -1.28 -6.10 -13.02
C TYR A 121 -1.15 -6.48 -11.53
N ASP A 122 -2.23 -6.37 -10.74
CA ASP A 122 -2.22 -6.71 -9.32
C ASP A 122 -1.68 -8.12 -9.03
N PRO A 123 -2.05 -9.18 -9.80
CA PRO A 123 -1.52 -10.53 -9.56
C PRO A 123 0.01 -10.58 -9.66
N HIS A 124 0.59 -9.88 -10.65
CA HIS A 124 2.04 -9.83 -10.85
C HIS A 124 2.74 -8.93 -9.83
N ASP A 125 2.15 -7.80 -9.46
CA ASP A 125 2.66 -6.94 -8.39
C ASP A 125 2.74 -7.73 -7.06
N ILE A 126 1.69 -8.49 -6.71
CA ILE A 126 1.68 -9.37 -5.53
C ILE A 126 2.75 -10.45 -5.68
N ALA A 127 2.81 -11.14 -6.81
CA ALA A 127 3.79 -12.19 -7.06
C ALA A 127 5.23 -11.70 -6.90
N ASN A 128 5.53 -10.48 -7.37
CA ASN A 128 6.85 -9.85 -7.21
C ASN A 128 7.19 -9.58 -5.73
N ILE A 129 6.21 -9.12 -4.93
CA ILE A 129 6.39 -8.92 -3.49
C ILE A 129 6.66 -10.25 -2.79
N LEU A 130 5.88 -11.30 -3.12
CA LEU A 130 6.07 -12.63 -2.55
C LEU A 130 7.45 -13.20 -2.91
N ARG A 131 7.86 -13.08 -4.17
CA ARG A 131 9.19 -13.50 -4.63
C ARG A 131 10.30 -12.77 -3.89
N LEU A 132 10.16 -11.46 -3.66
CA LEU A 132 11.12 -10.70 -2.86
C LEU A 132 11.20 -11.21 -1.42
N GLY A 133 10.05 -11.52 -0.80
CA GLY A 133 9.99 -12.13 0.53
C GLY A 133 10.72 -13.48 0.60
N ASN A 134 10.57 -14.31 -0.44
CA ASN A 134 11.32 -15.56 -0.56
C ASN A 134 12.83 -15.30 -0.69
N ARG A 135 13.25 -14.44 -1.62
CA ARG A 135 14.67 -14.15 -1.87
C ARG A 135 15.39 -13.52 -0.67
N GLN A 136 14.71 -12.66 0.10
CA GLN A 136 15.34 -11.95 1.21
C GLN A 136 15.29 -12.69 2.55
N LYS A 137 14.24 -13.49 2.79
CA LYS A 137 13.97 -14.09 4.09
C LYS A 137 13.72 -15.60 4.03
N GLY A 138 13.88 -16.21 2.87
CA GLY A 138 13.65 -17.65 2.67
C GLY A 138 12.20 -18.08 2.82
N VAL A 139 11.24 -17.13 2.78
CA VAL A 139 9.82 -17.43 3.05
C VAL A 139 9.27 -18.39 2.01
N GLN A 140 8.77 -19.54 2.47
CA GLN A 140 8.07 -20.51 1.65
C GLN A 140 6.57 -20.21 1.70
N TRP A 141 6.11 -19.39 0.76
CA TRP A 141 4.72 -18.94 0.75
C TRP A 141 3.76 -20.09 0.50
N THR A 142 2.91 -20.36 1.51
CA THR A 142 1.70 -21.16 1.36
C THR A 142 0.49 -20.24 1.46
N ARG A 143 -0.67 -20.68 0.96
CA ARG A 143 -1.92 -19.93 1.10
C ARG A 143 -2.22 -19.63 2.58
N GLN A 144 -1.99 -20.60 3.46
CA GLN A 144 -2.19 -20.42 4.90
C GLN A 144 -1.25 -19.37 5.50
N LEU A 145 0.04 -19.43 5.19
CA LEU A 145 1.01 -18.47 5.70
C LEU A 145 0.71 -17.04 5.23
N LEU A 146 0.34 -16.88 3.95
CA LEU A 146 -0.06 -15.59 3.39
C LEU A 146 -1.34 -15.06 4.07
N GLU A 147 -2.34 -15.91 4.26
CA GLU A 147 -3.58 -15.58 4.96
C GLU A 147 -3.32 -15.14 6.40
N GLU A 148 -2.57 -15.92 7.18
CA GLU A 148 -2.20 -15.60 8.57
C GLU A 148 -1.42 -14.29 8.65
N TRP A 149 -0.47 -14.08 7.74
CA TRP A 149 0.29 -12.84 7.67
C TRP A 149 -0.62 -11.63 7.43
N LEU A 150 -1.56 -11.71 6.48
CA LEU A 150 -2.48 -10.61 6.19
C LEU A 150 -3.53 -10.39 7.28
N VAL A 151 -4.04 -11.44 7.92
CA VAL A 151 -4.95 -11.33 9.05
C VAL A 151 -4.29 -10.62 10.23
N ASN A 152 -3.02 -10.91 10.48
CA ASN A 152 -2.27 -10.30 11.58
C ASN A 152 -1.85 -8.86 11.28
N MET A 153 -1.34 -8.60 10.07
CA MET A 153 -0.78 -7.29 9.71
C MET A 153 -1.83 -6.28 9.24
N CYS A 154 -2.93 -6.76 8.63
CA CYS A 154 -3.95 -5.93 8.01
C CYS A 154 -5.33 -6.20 8.63
N GLY A 155 -5.39 -6.32 9.96
CA GLY A 155 -6.61 -6.68 10.69
C GLY A 155 -7.81 -5.76 10.38
N ALA A 156 -7.57 -4.48 10.10
CA ALA A 156 -8.61 -3.52 9.72
C ALA A 156 -9.31 -3.83 8.38
N MET A 157 -8.78 -4.75 7.57
CA MET A 157 -9.48 -5.29 6.39
C MET A 157 -10.68 -6.17 6.75
N GLY A 158 -10.80 -6.60 8.01
CA GLY A 158 -11.97 -7.34 8.49
C GLY A 158 -12.09 -8.76 7.96
N TYR A 159 -10.98 -9.41 7.56
CA TYR A 159 -10.98 -10.77 6.99
C TYR A 159 -11.77 -11.79 7.80
N ARG A 160 -11.75 -11.67 9.15
CA ARG A 160 -12.49 -12.56 10.06
C ARG A 160 -14.02 -12.43 9.94
N SER A 161 -14.49 -11.30 9.42
CA SER A 161 -15.91 -10.99 9.23
C SER A 161 -16.37 -11.25 7.79
N TYR A 162 -15.48 -11.72 6.90
CA TYR A 162 -15.86 -12.03 5.53
C TYR A 162 -16.82 -13.22 5.49
N PRO A 163 -17.89 -13.15 4.68
CA PRO A 163 -18.64 -14.34 4.31
C PRO A 163 -17.71 -15.42 3.74
N SER A 164 -18.05 -16.69 3.95
CA SER A 164 -17.23 -17.83 3.52
C SER A 164 -16.87 -17.79 2.03
N TRP A 165 -17.82 -17.42 1.17
CA TRP A 165 -17.61 -17.30 -0.28
C TRP A 165 -16.60 -16.21 -0.64
N GLN A 166 -16.64 -15.06 0.04
CA GLN A 166 -15.72 -13.95 -0.21
C GLN A 166 -14.32 -14.31 0.25
N MET A 167 -14.21 -14.99 1.40
CA MET A 167 -12.93 -15.47 1.89
C MET A 167 -12.33 -16.53 0.96
N GLU A 168 -13.12 -17.48 0.45
CA GLU A 168 -12.60 -18.49 -0.47
C GLU A 168 -12.15 -17.87 -1.80
N ALA A 169 -12.91 -16.92 -2.36
CA ALA A 169 -12.47 -16.16 -3.53
C ALA A 169 -11.15 -15.41 -3.27
N THR A 170 -10.96 -14.87 -2.07
CA THR A 170 -9.70 -14.24 -1.67
C THR A 170 -8.56 -15.26 -1.60
N ARG A 171 -8.83 -16.47 -1.09
CA ARG A 171 -7.85 -17.56 -1.04
C ARG A 171 -7.46 -18.06 -2.43
N ASP A 172 -8.38 -18.08 -3.40
CA ASP A 172 -8.06 -18.40 -4.79
C ASP A 172 -7.09 -17.39 -5.39
N LYS A 173 -7.33 -16.09 -5.16
CA LYS A 173 -6.39 -15.02 -5.56
C LYS A 173 -5.01 -15.20 -4.91
N MET A 174 -4.95 -15.60 -3.64
CA MET A 174 -3.69 -15.92 -2.95
C MET A 174 -2.96 -17.10 -3.60
N ARG A 175 -3.66 -18.22 -3.85
CA ARG A 175 -3.09 -19.40 -4.51
C ARG A 175 -2.52 -19.04 -5.88
N HIS A 176 -3.28 -18.29 -6.68
CA HIS A 176 -2.84 -17.85 -8.00
C HIS A 176 -1.59 -16.95 -7.93
N ALA A 177 -1.55 -15.97 -7.03
CA ALA A 177 -0.39 -15.09 -6.89
C ALA A 177 0.87 -15.85 -6.41
N ILE A 178 0.71 -16.85 -5.54
CA ILE A 178 1.80 -17.74 -5.09
C ILE A 178 2.33 -18.56 -6.28
N ALA A 179 1.45 -19.14 -7.09
CA ALA A 179 1.85 -19.90 -8.28
C ALA A 179 2.65 -19.01 -9.26
N LEU A 180 2.20 -17.76 -9.49
CA LEU A 180 2.93 -16.79 -10.31
C LEU A 180 4.30 -16.41 -9.73
N ALA A 181 4.42 -16.34 -8.41
CA ALA A 181 5.69 -16.06 -7.76
C ALA A 181 6.71 -17.20 -7.98
N GLN A 182 6.22 -18.45 -7.96
CA GLN A 182 7.01 -19.68 -8.10
C GLN A 182 7.36 -20.01 -9.55
N ALA A 183 6.50 -19.66 -10.53
CA ALA A 183 6.71 -19.99 -11.94
C ALA A 183 7.90 -19.25 -12.60
N HIS A 184 8.34 -18.14 -12.02
CA HIS A 184 9.42 -17.31 -12.56
C HIS A 184 10.45 -16.99 -11.46
N PRO A 185 11.29 -17.95 -11.05
CA PRO A 185 12.21 -17.80 -9.92
C PRO A 185 13.28 -16.73 -10.10
#